data_AF-A0A1D7QPH4-F1
#
_entry.id   AF-A0A1D7QPH4-F1
#
_cell.length_a   1.000
_cell.length_b   1.000
_cell.length_c   1.000
_cell.angle_alpha   90.00
_cell.angle_beta   90.00
_cell.angle_gamma   90.00
#
_symmetry.space_group_name_H-M   'P 1'
#
loop_
_entity.id
_entity.type
_entity.pdbx_description
1 polymer ?
#
loop_
_entity_poly.entity_id
_entity_poly.type
_entity_poly.pdbx_seq_one_letter_code
_entity_poly.pdbx_strand_id
1 'polypeptide(L)'
;MKRILLKYMLALPLMATLATGCKKFEDINRNPNKTDQVNSSNLATGMILSITRSEISTQKSFMQPFLLGKYLTWGEGQENLQYNKLNRADLSRVTILRNIAPMEKYATSEGLKKSYQALGHFIRAWQFFMATMQVGDIPYTDAIKGESENVLKPKYDTQKTVFLGILNELDQANQLFSEGANFDGDPIYGGKTDSWRRLTNSFELHVLNNLYKKTADADLKVIARFKDIVANRPLMRDFKDNFALAYNTTAGQNYPWSDVPAGSGNSFVKSNYTMLSNTLLAPLRTLKDRRLFYYAKPSPVKVTAGLSESDYNAYPGVEPSDAFSSLQTRRVGKDYADLNNRYVQLVNAEPVSVFSYWDLQFILAEASVRGWITGTGAQAYYAAGITSSMNFIAINTPDMMDYHHNMKMDAAYISAFPASTGVVLSGTNEQQIGQIITQKYLANFLQGSKYSAWFENRRTGYPVFTLNSTTNLNSPTAQFPLRWLYPSNELDYNSANVSAAIQSQYGGNDDVNQMMWVLK
;
A
#
# COMPACT_ATOMS: atom_id res chain seq x y z
N MET A 1 -31.12 71.73 -22.09
CA MET A 1 -30.78 70.28 -22.08
C MET A 1 -31.37 69.61 -23.31
N LYS A 2 -30.65 69.59 -24.44
CA LYS A 2 -31.17 69.06 -25.72
C LYS A 2 -30.04 68.53 -26.65
N ARG A 3 -29.04 67.83 -26.11
CA ARG A 3 -27.91 67.27 -26.91
C ARG A 3 -27.34 65.92 -26.43
N ILE A 4 -28.06 65.13 -25.62
CA ILE A 4 -27.56 63.83 -25.12
C ILE A 4 -28.36 62.62 -25.65
N LEU A 5 -29.48 62.83 -26.34
CA LEU A 5 -30.38 61.75 -26.79
C LEU A 5 -30.12 61.19 -28.21
N LEU A 6 -29.01 61.55 -28.86
CA LEU A 6 -28.71 61.15 -30.25
C LEU A 6 -27.58 60.12 -30.44
N LYS A 7 -27.05 59.52 -29.35
CA LYS A 7 -25.90 58.58 -29.42
C LYS A 7 -26.23 57.08 -29.26
N TYR A 8 -27.49 56.71 -29.05
CA TYR A 8 -27.88 55.31 -28.80
C TYR A 8 -28.90 54.73 -29.79
N MET A 9 -29.12 55.37 -30.95
CA MET A 9 -30.09 54.91 -31.97
C MET A 9 -29.47 54.46 -33.30
N LEU A 10 -28.18 54.12 -33.32
CA LEU A 10 -27.48 53.65 -34.53
C LEU A 10 -26.69 52.34 -34.36
N ALA A 11 -26.90 51.61 -33.25
CA ALA A 11 -26.19 50.35 -32.97
C ALA A 11 -27.10 49.11 -32.98
N LEU A 12 -28.29 49.17 -33.59
CA LEU A 12 -29.29 48.10 -33.53
C LEU A 12 -29.75 47.43 -34.84
N PRO A 13 -29.20 47.72 -36.05
CA PRO A 13 -29.45 46.83 -37.21
C PRO A 13 -28.19 46.16 -37.80
N LEU A 14 -27.01 46.27 -37.19
CA LEU A 14 -25.78 45.57 -37.65
C LEU A 14 -25.50 44.24 -36.91
N MET A 15 -26.50 43.69 -36.23
CA MET A 15 -26.38 42.45 -35.45
C MET A 15 -27.42 41.40 -35.90
N ALA A 16 -27.75 41.38 -37.20
CA ALA A 16 -28.76 40.48 -37.77
C ALA A 16 -28.34 39.76 -39.06
N THR A 17 -27.06 39.77 -39.46
CA THR A 17 -26.61 39.18 -40.75
C THR A 17 -25.37 38.28 -40.67
N LEU A 18 -25.16 37.55 -39.56
CA LEU A 18 -24.15 36.47 -39.50
C LEU A 18 -24.72 35.09 -39.12
N ALA A 19 -26.03 34.92 -39.18
CA ALA A 19 -26.67 33.61 -39.08
C ALA A 19 -26.65 32.88 -40.43
N THR A 20 -25.48 32.39 -40.87
CA THR A 20 -25.33 31.25 -41.81
C THR A 20 -23.84 31.00 -42.10
N GLY A 21 -23.22 30.07 -41.36
CA GLY A 21 -21.91 29.55 -41.77
C GLY A 21 -21.04 29.04 -40.63
N CYS A 22 -21.32 27.84 -40.12
CA CYS A 22 -20.33 26.84 -39.65
C CYS A 22 -21.07 25.63 -39.07
N LYS A 23 -21.64 24.78 -39.94
CA LYS A 23 -22.22 23.49 -39.56
C LYS A 23 -21.19 22.35 -39.42
N LYS A 24 -19.89 22.64 -39.19
CA LYS A 24 -18.82 21.61 -39.14
C LYS A 24 -17.65 21.96 -38.20
N PHE A 25 -17.92 22.41 -36.98
CA PHE A 25 -16.84 22.60 -35.99
C PHE A 25 -16.66 21.39 -35.05
N GLU A 26 -17.71 20.58 -34.85
CA GLU A 26 -17.67 19.34 -34.05
C GLU A 26 -16.83 18.22 -34.72
N ASP A 27 -16.67 18.24 -36.05
CA ASP A 27 -15.97 17.18 -36.81
C ASP A 27 -14.46 17.40 -36.93
N ILE A 28 -13.92 18.57 -36.52
CA ILE A 28 -12.49 18.91 -36.69
C ILE A 28 -11.66 18.60 -35.43
N ASN A 29 -12.30 18.32 -34.29
CA ASN A 29 -11.63 17.97 -33.03
C ASN A 29 -11.92 16.55 -32.52
N ARG A 30 -12.43 15.67 -33.37
CA ARG A 30 -12.42 14.23 -33.09
C ARG A 30 -11.05 13.66 -33.43
N ASN A 31 -10.20 13.55 -32.41
CA ASN A 31 -9.06 12.65 -32.46
C ASN A 31 -9.61 11.21 -32.55
N PRO A 32 -9.40 10.46 -33.65
CA PRO A 32 -9.98 9.12 -33.82
C PRO A 32 -9.48 8.09 -32.79
N ASN A 33 -8.51 8.46 -31.92
CA ASN A 33 -7.99 7.64 -30.84
C ASN A 33 -8.46 8.06 -29.43
N LYS A 34 -9.36 9.04 -29.28
CA LYS A 34 -9.98 9.37 -27.98
C LYS A 34 -11.37 8.77 -27.90
N THR A 35 -11.58 7.86 -26.96
CA THR A 35 -12.91 7.31 -26.65
C THR A 35 -13.78 8.40 -26.02
N ASP A 36 -14.72 8.97 -26.78
CA ASP A 36 -15.70 9.98 -26.32
C ASP A 36 -16.81 9.42 -25.40
N GLN A 37 -16.75 8.13 -25.01
CA GLN A 37 -17.71 7.50 -24.11
C GLN A 37 -17.00 6.83 -22.92
N VAL A 38 -17.43 7.19 -21.70
CA VAL A 38 -17.05 6.48 -20.48
C VAL A 38 -17.63 5.07 -20.54
N ASN A 39 -16.78 4.05 -20.42
CA ASN A 39 -17.19 2.63 -20.40
C ASN A 39 -16.68 1.95 -19.12
N SER A 40 -17.21 0.76 -18.80
CA SER A 40 -16.86 0.01 -17.59
C SER A 40 -15.35 -0.29 -17.51
N SER A 41 -14.73 -0.63 -18.63
CA SER A 41 -13.30 -0.91 -18.72
C SER A 41 -12.43 0.27 -18.26
N ASN A 42 -12.69 1.47 -18.79
CA ASN A 42 -11.92 2.67 -18.43
C ASN A 42 -12.10 3.04 -16.94
N LEU A 43 -13.32 2.85 -16.40
CA LEU A 43 -13.60 3.08 -14.98
C LEU A 43 -12.91 2.04 -14.10
N ALA A 44 -12.93 0.76 -14.49
CA ALA A 44 -12.21 -0.32 -13.81
C ALA A 44 -10.70 -0.02 -13.77
N THR A 45 -10.11 0.39 -14.89
CA THR A 45 -8.68 0.77 -14.95
C THR A 45 -8.37 1.86 -13.95
N GLY A 46 -9.15 2.95 -13.94
CA GLY A 46 -8.95 4.07 -13.03
C GLY A 46 -9.07 3.67 -11.56
N MET A 47 -10.03 2.80 -11.20
CA MET A 47 -10.23 2.33 -9.84
C MET A 47 -9.12 1.38 -9.37
N ILE A 48 -8.70 0.44 -10.21
CA ILE A 48 -7.59 -0.48 -9.90
C ILE A 48 -6.29 0.31 -9.69
N LEU A 49 -5.98 1.25 -10.60
CA LEU A 49 -4.80 2.10 -10.50
C LEU A 49 -4.87 3.10 -9.32
N SER A 50 -6.07 3.45 -8.85
CA SER A 50 -6.22 4.28 -7.64
C SER A 50 -5.64 3.60 -6.39
N ILE A 51 -5.63 2.26 -6.37
CA ILE A 51 -5.02 1.48 -5.30
C ILE A 51 -3.54 1.22 -5.60
N THR A 52 -3.22 0.75 -6.80
CA THR A 52 -1.88 0.23 -7.11
C THR A 52 -0.86 1.30 -7.51
N ARG A 53 -1.31 2.46 -8.02
CA ARG A 53 -0.41 3.50 -8.56
C ARG A 53 -0.36 4.79 -7.75
N SER A 54 -1.44 5.17 -7.06
CA SER A 54 -1.53 6.48 -6.39
C SER A 54 -0.39 6.73 -5.40
N GLU A 55 0.06 5.68 -4.71
CA GLU A 55 1.06 5.77 -3.64
C GLU A 55 2.51 5.72 -4.15
N ILE A 56 2.73 5.16 -5.33
CA ILE A 56 4.03 5.06 -6.03
C ILE A 56 4.20 6.12 -7.12
N SER A 57 3.29 7.10 -7.17
CA SER A 57 3.25 8.14 -8.20
C SER A 57 4.45 9.09 -8.16
N THR A 58 5.12 9.19 -7.01
CA THR A 58 6.36 9.96 -6.83
C THR A 58 7.35 9.21 -5.93
N GLN A 59 8.63 9.55 -6.04
CA GLN A 59 9.66 9.05 -5.13
C GLN A 59 9.29 9.26 -3.66
N LYS A 60 8.95 10.50 -3.31
CA LYS A 60 8.69 10.87 -1.92
C LYS A 60 7.47 10.13 -1.39
N SER A 61 6.36 10.11 -2.14
CA SER A 61 5.16 9.37 -1.72
C SER A 61 5.41 7.89 -1.55
N PHE A 62 6.26 7.29 -2.39
CA PHE A 62 6.63 5.88 -2.29
C PHE A 62 7.44 5.58 -1.04
N MET A 63 8.30 6.51 -0.59
CA MET A 63 9.19 6.31 0.56
C MET A 63 8.57 6.57 1.92
N GLN A 64 7.62 7.49 2.00
CA GLN A 64 6.96 7.89 3.24
C GLN A 64 6.54 6.68 4.11
N PRO A 65 5.94 5.61 3.56
CA PRO A 65 5.57 4.47 4.38
C PRO A 65 6.76 3.62 4.86
N PHE A 66 7.83 3.52 4.07
CA PHE A 66 9.06 2.83 4.46
C PHE A 66 9.86 3.61 5.52
N LEU A 67 9.76 4.94 5.54
CA LEU A 67 10.27 5.80 6.62
C LEU A 67 9.51 5.55 7.93
N LEU A 68 8.17 5.50 7.87
CA LEU A 68 7.35 5.20 9.04
C LEU A 68 7.65 3.80 9.58
N GLY A 69 7.72 2.81 8.68
CA GLY A 69 8.12 1.42 8.96
C GLY A 69 9.61 1.21 9.25
N LYS A 70 10.41 2.27 9.38
CA LYS A 70 11.82 2.21 9.79
C LYS A 70 12.71 1.33 8.91
N TYR A 71 12.41 1.16 7.62
CA TYR A 71 13.24 0.39 6.68
C TYR A 71 14.50 1.15 6.26
N LEU A 72 14.40 2.47 6.17
CA LEU A 72 15.43 3.35 5.66
C LEU A 72 15.30 4.75 6.28
N THR A 73 16.29 5.60 6.05
CA THR A 73 16.27 7.03 6.41
C THR A 73 16.26 7.92 5.18
N TRP A 74 15.90 9.19 5.36
CA TRP A 74 15.95 10.21 4.32
C TRP A 74 16.93 11.33 4.67
N GLY A 75 17.90 11.56 3.80
CA GLY A 75 19.00 12.51 4.00
C GLY A 75 18.78 13.93 3.45
N GLU A 76 17.65 14.21 2.80
CA GLU A 76 17.34 15.55 2.27
C GLU A 76 16.98 16.55 3.39
N GLY A 77 16.31 16.06 4.43
CA GLY A 77 15.78 16.85 5.52
C GLY A 77 15.17 15.95 6.59
N GLN A 78 14.86 16.53 7.76
CA GLN A 78 14.17 15.81 8.83
C GLN A 78 12.73 15.49 8.40
N GLU A 79 12.46 14.23 8.07
CA GLU A 79 11.14 13.79 7.60
C GLU A 79 10.20 13.42 8.75
N ASN A 80 8.97 13.95 8.70
CA ASN A 80 7.96 13.75 9.75
C ASN A 80 7.73 12.26 10.08
N LEU A 81 7.50 11.40 9.07
CA LEU A 81 7.19 9.99 9.29
C LEU A 81 8.39 9.18 9.81
N GLN A 82 9.62 9.57 9.45
CA GLN A 82 10.82 8.94 10.00
C GLN A 82 10.87 9.14 11.53
N TYR A 83 10.56 10.35 11.99
CA TYR A 83 10.54 10.75 13.40
C TYR A 83 9.14 10.71 14.03
N ASN A 84 8.24 9.88 13.50
CA ASN A 84 6.94 9.55 14.08
C ASN A 84 5.97 10.73 14.28
N LYS A 85 6.06 11.77 13.47
CA LYS A 85 5.03 12.82 13.42
C LYS A 85 3.94 12.44 12.41
N LEU A 86 2.79 12.00 12.91
CA LEU A 86 1.59 11.80 12.11
C LEU A 86 0.77 13.08 12.09
N ASN A 87 0.35 13.50 10.89
CA ASN A 87 -0.53 14.64 10.71
C ASN A 87 -1.98 14.17 10.49
N ARG A 88 -2.82 15.04 9.92
CA ARG A 88 -4.16 14.68 9.46
C ARG A 88 -4.10 13.64 8.33
N ALA A 89 -5.04 12.72 8.34
CA ALA A 89 -5.27 11.79 7.24
C ALA A 89 -5.85 12.52 6.03
N ASP A 90 -5.96 11.80 4.92
CA ASP A 90 -6.73 12.20 3.75
C ASP A 90 -7.75 11.11 3.43
N LEU A 91 -9.04 11.48 3.43
CA LEU A 91 -10.15 10.61 3.09
C LEU A 91 -10.58 10.74 1.62
N SER A 92 -9.91 11.56 0.80
CA SER A 92 -10.19 11.72 -0.63
C SER A 92 -10.15 10.40 -1.41
N ARG A 93 -9.45 9.38 -0.90
CA ARG A 93 -9.42 8.03 -1.45
C ARG A 93 -10.80 7.40 -1.64
N VAL A 94 -11.81 7.78 -0.85
CA VAL A 94 -13.17 7.24 -0.99
C VAL A 94 -13.94 7.88 -2.14
N THR A 95 -13.51 9.05 -2.64
CA THR A 95 -14.22 9.76 -3.72
C THR A 95 -14.21 9.00 -5.04
N ILE A 96 -13.21 8.13 -5.26
CA ILE A 96 -13.14 7.28 -6.46
C ILE A 96 -14.32 6.30 -6.54
N LEU A 97 -14.93 5.97 -5.40
CA LEU A 97 -16.00 4.98 -5.31
C LEU A 97 -17.30 5.45 -6.01
N ARG A 98 -17.44 6.75 -6.33
CA ARG A 98 -18.55 7.26 -7.15
C ARG A 98 -18.58 6.67 -8.56
N ASN A 99 -17.45 6.14 -9.02
CA ASN A 99 -17.32 5.53 -10.34
C ASN A 99 -17.90 4.11 -10.42
N ILE A 100 -18.26 3.50 -9.28
CA ILE A 100 -18.77 2.13 -9.21
C ILE A 100 -20.13 2.01 -9.90
N ALA A 101 -21.11 2.84 -9.52
CA ALA A 101 -22.45 2.77 -10.12
C ALA A 101 -22.43 3.01 -11.65
N PRO A 102 -21.67 4.00 -12.19
CA PRO A 102 -21.46 4.11 -13.63
C PRO A 102 -20.77 2.87 -14.25
N MET A 103 -19.76 2.30 -13.61
CA MET A 103 -19.06 1.11 -14.12
C MET A 103 -20.01 -0.08 -14.26
N GLU A 104 -20.85 -0.33 -13.26
CA GLU A 104 -21.85 -1.40 -13.30
C GLU A 104 -22.93 -1.13 -14.34
N LYS A 105 -23.38 0.12 -14.45
CA LYS A 105 -24.41 0.54 -15.41
C LYS A 105 -23.99 0.31 -16.86
N TYR A 106 -22.72 0.51 -17.18
CA TYR A 106 -22.20 0.39 -18.55
C TYR A 106 -21.78 -1.05 -18.92
N ALA A 107 -21.98 -2.03 -18.04
CA ALA A 107 -21.71 -3.42 -18.35
C ALA A 107 -22.64 -3.94 -19.47
N THR A 108 -22.09 -4.65 -20.46
CA THR A 108 -22.81 -5.07 -21.67
C THR A 108 -23.43 -6.46 -21.58
N SER A 109 -23.21 -7.19 -20.48
CA SER A 109 -23.82 -8.49 -20.22
C SER A 109 -23.97 -8.72 -18.71
N GLU A 110 -24.84 -9.65 -18.32
CA GLU A 110 -25.02 -10.00 -16.90
C GLU A 110 -23.74 -10.56 -16.26
N GLY A 111 -22.99 -11.39 -16.99
CA GLY A 111 -21.70 -11.90 -16.51
C GLY A 111 -20.66 -10.81 -16.27
N LEU A 112 -20.59 -9.81 -17.16
CA LEU A 112 -19.73 -8.64 -16.97
C LEU A 112 -20.21 -7.77 -15.81
N LYS A 113 -21.53 -7.57 -15.69
CA LYS A 113 -22.12 -6.79 -14.61
C LYS A 113 -21.75 -7.36 -13.25
N LYS A 114 -21.85 -8.69 -13.07
CA LYS A 114 -21.40 -9.39 -11.85
C LYS A 114 -19.92 -9.16 -11.56
N SER A 115 -19.05 -9.26 -12.56
CA SER A 115 -17.60 -9.01 -12.37
C SER A 115 -17.29 -7.57 -12.00
N TYR A 116 -17.96 -6.60 -12.62
CA TYR A 116 -17.79 -5.19 -12.26
C TYR A 116 -18.37 -4.87 -10.88
N GLN A 117 -19.50 -5.47 -10.49
CA GLN A 117 -20.04 -5.39 -9.13
C GLN A 117 -19.05 -5.96 -8.11
N ALA A 118 -18.50 -7.14 -8.40
CA ALA A 118 -17.50 -7.78 -7.55
C ALA A 118 -16.25 -6.90 -7.37
N LEU A 119 -15.77 -6.30 -8.46
CA LEU A 119 -14.68 -5.33 -8.43
C LEU A 119 -15.06 -4.11 -7.58
N GLY A 120 -16.27 -3.56 -7.75
CA GLY A 120 -16.77 -2.44 -6.95
C GLY A 120 -16.71 -2.72 -5.45
N HIS A 121 -17.20 -3.88 -5.01
CA HIS A 121 -17.11 -4.33 -3.63
C HIS A 121 -15.67 -4.46 -3.13
N PHE A 122 -14.77 -5.08 -3.92
CA PHE A 122 -13.37 -5.20 -3.54
C PHE A 122 -12.69 -3.83 -3.38
N ILE A 123 -12.91 -2.89 -4.30
CA ILE A 123 -12.31 -1.55 -4.26
C ILE A 123 -12.84 -0.77 -3.05
N ARG A 124 -14.15 -0.85 -2.75
CA ARG A 124 -14.74 -0.24 -1.54
C ARG A 124 -14.10 -0.82 -0.28
N ALA A 125 -14.09 -2.14 -0.14
CA ALA A 125 -13.49 -2.84 0.98
C ALA A 125 -12.03 -2.39 1.23
N TRP A 126 -11.22 -2.30 0.18
CA TRP A 126 -9.84 -1.83 0.27
C TRP A 126 -9.73 -0.37 0.74
N GLN A 127 -10.48 0.55 0.11
CA GLN A 127 -10.37 1.97 0.42
C GLN A 127 -10.87 2.29 1.83
N PHE A 128 -11.96 1.63 2.26
CA PHE A 128 -12.47 1.78 3.62
C PHE A 128 -11.56 1.13 4.66
N PHE A 129 -10.95 -0.02 4.38
CA PHE A 129 -9.93 -0.62 5.23
C PHE A 129 -8.77 0.35 5.46
N MET A 130 -8.22 0.94 4.40
CA MET A 130 -7.13 1.90 4.51
C MET A 130 -7.53 3.15 5.28
N ALA A 131 -8.73 3.69 5.04
CA ALA A 131 -9.24 4.86 5.77
C ALA A 131 -9.41 4.58 7.27
N THR A 132 -10.09 3.49 7.64
CA THR A 132 -10.38 3.19 9.05
C THR A 132 -9.11 2.82 9.83
N MET A 133 -8.14 2.17 9.18
CA MET A 133 -6.84 1.85 9.80
C MET A 133 -5.99 3.10 10.10
N GLN A 134 -6.30 4.25 9.49
CA GLN A 134 -5.64 5.51 9.79
C GLN A 134 -6.31 6.27 10.95
N VAL A 135 -7.65 6.40 10.95
CA VAL A 135 -8.34 7.37 11.83
C VAL A 135 -9.33 6.77 12.83
N GLY A 136 -9.78 5.53 12.66
CA GLY A 136 -10.88 4.96 13.45
C GLY A 136 -12.22 4.99 12.69
N ASP A 137 -13.27 5.51 13.33
CA ASP A 137 -14.60 5.67 12.73
C ASP A 137 -14.55 6.55 11.48
N ILE A 138 -15.31 6.19 10.45
CA ILE A 138 -15.34 6.89 9.16
C ILE A 138 -16.75 6.83 8.55
N PRO A 139 -17.11 7.71 7.60
CA PRO A 139 -18.30 7.50 6.79
C PRO A 139 -18.22 6.21 5.99
N TYR A 140 -19.21 5.32 6.15
CA TYR A 140 -19.27 4.04 5.44
C TYR A 140 -20.64 3.74 4.81
N THR A 141 -21.70 3.57 5.61
CA THR A 141 -23.06 3.29 5.11
C THR A 141 -23.66 4.47 4.36
N ASP A 142 -23.26 5.68 4.77
CA ASP A 142 -23.72 6.94 4.18
C ASP A 142 -22.73 7.50 3.15
N ALA A 143 -21.58 6.85 2.96
CA ALA A 143 -20.58 7.29 2.02
C ALA A 143 -21.10 7.17 0.57
N ILE A 144 -20.71 8.14 -0.28
CA ILE A 144 -20.97 8.14 -1.73
C ILE A 144 -22.46 8.31 -2.10
N LYS A 145 -23.30 8.72 -1.14
CA LYS A 145 -24.74 8.95 -1.34
C LYS A 145 -25.13 10.40 -1.65
N GLY A 146 -24.14 11.26 -1.90
CA GLY A 146 -24.37 12.68 -2.19
C GLY A 146 -25.19 12.92 -3.46
N GLU A 147 -24.86 12.24 -4.56
CA GLU A 147 -25.58 12.39 -5.83
C GLU A 147 -26.88 11.57 -5.89
N SER A 148 -26.90 10.38 -5.28
CA SER A 148 -28.03 9.45 -5.39
C SER A 148 -29.15 9.69 -4.36
N GLU A 149 -28.80 10.12 -3.15
CA GLU A 149 -29.74 10.26 -2.01
C GLU A 149 -29.63 11.63 -1.32
N ASN A 150 -28.90 12.59 -1.89
CA ASN A 150 -28.68 13.94 -1.35
C ASN A 150 -28.05 13.95 0.07
N VAL A 151 -27.25 12.93 0.40
CA VAL A 151 -26.51 12.84 1.67
C VAL A 151 -25.20 13.63 1.55
N LEU A 152 -25.26 14.93 1.83
CA LEU A 152 -24.11 15.84 1.70
C LEU A 152 -23.17 15.84 2.92
N LYS A 153 -23.66 15.38 4.07
CA LYS A 153 -22.94 15.32 5.35
C LYS A 153 -23.06 13.91 5.92
N PRO A 154 -22.31 12.93 5.37
CA PRO A 154 -22.48 11.54 5.75
C PRO A 154 -22.10 11.33 7.21
N LYS A 155 -22.88 10.52 7.92
CA LYS A 155 -22.57 10.14 9.30
C LYS A 155 -21.31 9.26 9.35
N TYR A 156 -20.67 9.23 10.50
CA TYR A 156 -19.54 8.37 10.77
C TYR A 156 -20.03 7.08 11.41
N ASP A 157 -19.68 5.95 10.81
CA ASP A 157 -19.96 4.64 11.39
C ASP A 157 -18.81 4.20 12.29
N THR A 158 -19.15 3.47 13.35
CA THR A 158 -18.16 2.91 14.26
C THR A 158 -17.18 2.01 13.50
N GLN A 159 -15.92 1.99 13.93
CA GLN A 159 -14.91 1.14 13.31
C GLN A 159 -15.33 -0.35 13.28
N LYS A 160 -16.07 -0.83 14.30
CA LYS A 160 -16.67 -2.18 14.27
C LYS A 160 -17.64 -2.35 13.10
N THR A 161 -18.58 -1.42 12.92
CA THR A 161 -19.54 -1.41 11.81
C THR A 161 -18.83 -1.39 10.46
N VAL A 162 -17.79 -0.57 10.33
CA VAL A 162 -16.98 -0.48 9.11
C VAL A 162 -16.32 -1.82 8.80
N PHE A 163 -15.66 -2.47 9.77
CA PHE A 163 -15.04 -3.78 9.57
C PHE A 163 -16.05 -4.88 9.22
N LEU A 164 -17.20 -4.92 9.90
CA LEU A 164 -18.27 -5.86 9.55
C LEU A 164 -18.76 -5.64 8.12
N GLY A 165 -18.91 -4.39 7.72
CA GLY A 165 -19.25 -4.01 6.35
C GLY A 165 -18.22 -4.48 5.33
N ILE A 166 -16.93 -4.19 5.57
CA ILE A 166 -15.80 -4.63 4.72
C ILE A 166 -15.82 -6.15 4.52
N LEU A 167 -15.99 -6.92 5.60
CA LEU A 167 -16.06 -8.39 5.51
C LEU A 167 -17.22 -8.86 4.64
N ASN A 168 -18.41 -8.25 4.81
CA ASN A 168 -19.59 -8.59 4.00
C ASN A 168 -19.42 -8.19 2.53
N GLU A 169 -18.75 -7.07 2.23
CA GLU A 169 -18.43 -6.70 0.84
C GLU A 169 -17.44 -7.67 0.20
N LEU A 170 -16.46 -8.17 0.94
CA LEU A 170 -15.51 -9.17 0.44
C LEU A 170 -16.20 -10.54 0.20
N ASP A 171 -17.14 -10.94 1.06
CA ASP A 171 -18.01 -12.11 0.82
C ASP A 171 -18.79 -11.97 -0.50
N GLN A 172 -19.42 -10.80 -0.71
CA GLN A 172 -20.19 -10.50 -1.92
C GLN A 172 -19.29 -10.50 -3.16
N ALA A 173 -18.10 -9.89 -3.07
CA ALA A 173 -17.13 -9.90 -4.15
C ALA A 173 -16.69 -11.33 -4.52
N ASN A 174 -16.40 -12.19 -3.53
CA ASN A 174 -16.04 -13.59 -3.78
C ASN A 174 -17.15 -14.35 -4.51
N GLN A 175 -18.41 -14.19 -4.08
CA GLN A 175 -19.54 -14.82 -4.74
C GLN A 175 -19.71 -14.32 -6.17
N LEU A 176 -19.74 -13.00 -6.38
CA LEU A 176 -19.96 -12.41 -7.69
C LEU A 176 -18.84 -12.72 -8.68
N PHE A 177 -17.57 -12.73 -8.25
CA PHE A 177 -16.47 -13.17 -9.12
C PHE A 177 -16.59 -14.65 -9.51
N SER A 178 -17.18 -15.51 -8.66
CA SER A 178 -17.39 -16.92 -8.99
C SER A 178 -18.46 -17.14 -10.06
N GLU A 179 -19.37 -16.18 -10.22
CA GLU A 179 -20.50 -16.21 -11.17
C GLU A 179 -20.27 -15.29 -12.38
N GLY A 180 -19.21 -14.48 -12.36
CA GLY A 180 -18.92 -13.44 -13.34
C GLY A 180 -18.07 -13.91 -14.53
N ALA A 181 -18.08 -13.11 -15.60
CA ALA A 181 -17.23 -13.32 -16.78
C ALA A 181 -15.92 -12.52 -16.69
N ASN A 182 -14.86 -12.97 -17.37
CA ASN A 182 -13.65 -12.14 -17.51
C ASN A 182 -14.01 -10.79 -18.14
N PHE A 183 -13.35 -9.73 -17.68
CA PHE A 183 -13.72 -8.34 -17.99
C PHE A 183 -12.53 -7.51 -18.47
N ASP A 184 -12.79 -6.45 -19.22
CA ASP A 184 -11.73 -5.58 -19.74
C ASP A 184 -11.35 -4.47 -18.74
N GLY A 185 -10.20 -3.82 -18.99
CA GLY A 185 -9.78 -2.65 -18.22
C GLY A 185 -9.07 -2.97 -16.91
N ASP A 186 -8.59 -4.20 -16.75
CA ASP A 186 -7.76 -4.61 -15.62
C ASP A 186 -6.28 -4.71 -16.02
N PRO A 187 -5.43 -3.76 -15.57
CA PRO A 187 -4.01 -3.77 -15.88
C PRO A 187 -3.18 -4.77 -15.05
N ILE A 188 -3.77 -5.46 -14.07
CA ILE A 188 -3.05 -6.32 -13.13
C ILE A 188 -3.22 -7.80 -13.47
N TYR A 189 -4.46 -8.29 -13.57
CA TYR A 189 -4.75 -9.70 -13.87
C TYR A 189 -5.32 -9.94 -15.27
N GLY A 190 -5.44 -8.88 -16.09
CA GLY A 190 -6.04 -8.98 -17.41
C GLY A 190 -7.50 -9.44 -17.36
N GLY A 191 -8.23 -9.09 -16.29
CA GLY A 191 -9.67 -9.31 -16.20
C GLY A 191 -10.07 -10.66 -15.64
N LYS A 192 -9.11 -11.49 -15.22
CA LYS A 192 -9.37 -12.88 -14.82
C LYS A 192 -10.09 -12.91 -13.47
N THR A 193 -11.38 -13.22 -13.47
CA THR A 193 -12.22 -13.25 -12.26
C THR A 193 -11.69 -14.19 -11.19
N ASP A 194 -11.12 -15.32 -11.61
CA ASP A 194 -10.47 -16.30 -10.73
C ASP A 194 -9.27 -15.71 -9.97
N SER A 195 -8.49 -14.82 -10.58
CA SER A 195 -7.36 -14.14 -9.91
C SER A 195 -7.85 -13.08 -8.93
N TRP A 196 -8.87 -12.31 -9.33
CA TRP A 196 -9.55 -11.37 -8.44
C TRP A 196 -10.20 -12.05 -7.23
N ARG A 197 -10.85 -13.20 -7.45
CA ARG A 197 -11.47 -13.99 -6.38
C ARG A 197 -10.43 -14.48 -5.37
N ARG A 198 -9.27 -14.96 -5.83
CA ARG A 198 -8.15 -15.32 -4.95
C ARG A 198 -7.65 -14.14 -4.13
N LEU A 199 -7.45 -12.98 -4.78
CA LEU A 199 -7.04 -11.76 -4.09
C LEU A 199 -8.06 -11.33 -3.04
N THR A 200 -9.35 -11.29 -3.38
CA THR A 200 -10.45 -10.94 -2.48
C THR A 200 -10.42 -11.80 -1.21
N ASN A 201 -10.39 -13.12 -1.35
CA ASN A 201 -10.38 -14.04 -0.21
C ASN A 201 -9.09 -13.90 0.62
N SER A 202 -7.95 -13.67 -0.04
CA SER A 202 -6.66 -13.54 0.65
C SER A 202 -6.56 -12.20 1.40
N PHE A 203 -7.15 -11.13 0.85
CA PHE A 203 -7.28 -9.84 1.53
C PHE A 203 -8.30 -9.88 2.66
N GLU A 204 -9.39 -10.66 2.54
CA GLU A 204 -10.33 -10.88 3.65
C GLU A 204 -9.63 -11.52 4.87
N LEU A 205 -8.73 -12.48 4.65
CA LEU A 205 -7.88 -13.03 5.70
C LEU A 205 -6.96 -11.96 6.31
N HIS A 206 -6.46 -11.01 5.52
CA HIS A 206 -5.70 -9.86 6.04
C HIS A 206 -6.55 -8.96 6.94
N VAL A 207 -7.78 -8.65 6.53
CA VAL A 207 -8.73 -7.87 7.34
C VAL A 207 -9.01 -8.60 8.67
N LEU A 208 -9.31 -9.90 8.62
CA LEU A 208 -9.56 -10.73 9.80
C LEU A 208 -8.33 -10.82 10.72
N ASN A 209 -7.12 -10.92 10.18
CA ASN A 209 -5.89 -10.94 10.98
C ASN A 209 -5.66 -9.60 11.71
N ASN A 210 -6.07 -8.48 11.12
CA ASN A 210 -6.05 -7.17 11.79
C ASN A 210 -7.07 -7.07 12.93
N LEU A 211 -8.09 -7.93 12.95
CA LEU A 211 -9.09 -8.04 14.00
C LEU A 211 -8.72 -9.05 15.11
N TYR A 212 -7.45 -9.45 15.25
CA TYR A 212 -7.06 -10.51 16.19
C TYR A 212 -7.42 -10.24 17.66
N LYS A 213 -7.47 -8.97 18.09
CA LYS A 213 -7.94 -8.56 19.43
C LYS A 213 -9.46 -8.66 19.60
N LYS A 214 -10.20 -8.87 18.51
CA LYS A 214 -11.67 -8.85 18.43
C LYS A 214 -12.25 -10.23 18.16
N THR A 215 -11.49 -11.28 18.43
CA THR A 215 -11.91 -12.68 18.23
C THR A 215 -13.09 -13.09 19.10
N ALA A 216 -13.32 -12.40 20.23
CA ALA A 216 -14.48 -12.61 21.10
C ALA A 216 -15.77 -11.89 20.64
N ASP A 217 -15.70 -11.02 19.62
CA ASP A 217 -16.87 -10.31 19.12
C ASP A 217 -17.76 -11.24 18.28
N ALA A 218 -18.98 -11.48 18.76
CA ALA A 218 -19.90 -12.45 18.20
C ALA A 218 -20.45 -12.06 16.81
N ASP A 219 -20.47 -10.77 16.47
CA ASP A 219 -20.97 -10.29 15.18
C ASP A 219 -19.92 -10.48 14.09
N LEU A 220 -18.64 -10.22 14.44
CA LEU A 220 -17.52 -10.33 13.51
C LEU A 220 -17.17 -11.77 13.19
N LYS A 221 -17.35 -12.70 14.15
CA LYS A 221 -17.07 -14.14 13.97
C LYS A 221 -15.67 -14.41 13.41
N VAL A 222 -14.67 -13.64 13.87
CA VAL A 222 -13.33 -13.55 13.24
C VAL A 222 -12.73 -14.92 12.94
N ILE A 223 -12.63 -15.80 13.94
CA ILE A 223 -12.01 -17.13 13.79
C ILE A 223 -12.84 -18.04 12.89
N ALA A 224 -14.18 -18.00 13.01
CA ALA A 224 -15.06 -18.86 12.22
C ALA A 224 -15.02 -18.50 10.73
N ARG A 225 -15.06 -17.19 10.41
CA ARG A 225 -14.88 -16.70 9.03
C ARG A 225 -13.51 -17.07 8.48
N PHE A 226 -12.46 -16.86 9.26
CA PHE A 226 -11.09 -17.20 8.85
C PHE A 226 -10.97 -18.69 8.49
N LYS A 227 -11.50 -19.58 9.35
CA LYS A 227 -11.53 -21.03 9.10
C LYS A 227 -12.29 -21.39 7.82
N ASP A 228 -13.49 -20.82 7.64
CA ASP A 228 -14.32 -21.08 6.47
C ASP A 228 -13.62 -20.68 5.17
N ILE A 229 -13.03 -19.48 5.13
CA ILE A 229 -12.32 -18.98 3.95
C ILE A 229 -11.16 -19.90 3.59
N VAL A 230 -10.33 -20.28 4.57
CA VAL A 230 -9.17 -21.16 4.34
C VAL A 230 -9.59 -22.55 3.86
N ALA A 231 -10.71 -23.08 4.36
CA ALA A 231 -11.17 -24.42 3.98
C ALA A 231 -11.88 -24.45 2.63
N ASN A 232 -12.64 -23.41 2.29
CA ASN A 232 -13.68 -23.49 1.26
C ASN A 232 -13.52 -22.51 0.10
N ARG A 233 -12.57 -21.56 0.16
CA ARG A 233 -12.42 -20.52 -0.86
C ARG A 233 -11.04 -20.55 -1.52
N PRO A 234 -10.92 -20.19 -2.82
CA PRO A 234 -9.62 -20.14 -3.49
C PRO A 234 -8.80 -18.97 -2.94
N LEU A 235 -7.54 -19.24 -2.60
CA LEU A 235 -6.54 -18.27 -2.13
C LEU A 235 -5.42 -18.11 -3.17
N MET A 236 -4.64 -17.02 -3.07
CA MET A 236 -3.43 -16.81 -3.89
C MET A 236 -2.51 -18.03 -3.84
N ARG A 237 -1.85 -18.36 -4.95
CA ARG A 237 -1.07 -19.61 -5.10
C ARG A 237 0.44 -19.40 -5.09
N ASP A 238 0.89 -18.30 -5.68
CA ASP A 238 2.29 -17.91 -5.76
C ASP A 238 2.40 -16.38 -6.00
N PHE A 239 3.63 -15.89 -6.16
CA PHE A 239 3.87 -14.45 -6.40
C PHE A 239 3.29 -13.92 -7.72
N LYS A 240 2.83 -14.77 -8.66
CA LYS A 240 2.16 -14.32 -9.89
C LYS A 240 0.72 -13.90 -9.63
N ASP A 241 0.13 -14.33 -8.52
CA ASP A 241 -1.16 -13.85 -8.04
C ASP A 241 -1.03 -12.57 -7.19
N ASN A 242 0.17 -11.97 -7.05
CA ASN A 242 0.37 -10.72 -6.29
C ASN A 242 -0.45 -9.57 -6.86
N PHE A 243 -1.04 -8.75 -5.97
CA PHE A 243 -1.70 -7.52 -6.38
C PHE A 243 -0.64 -6.42 -6.56
N ALA A 244 -0.02 -6.42 -7.73
CA ALA A 244 1.18 -5.65 -8.01
C ALA A 244 1.15 -4.94 -9.36
N LEU A 245 1.66 -3.72 -9.39
CA LEU A 245 1.88 -2.99 -10.64
C LEU A 245 3.26 -3.37 -11.21
N ALA A 246 3.27 -3.88 -12.43
CA ALA A 246 4.50 -4.12 -13.18
C ALA A 246 4.94 -2.86 -13.94
N TYR A 247 6.25 -2.77 -14.22
CA TYR A 247 6.86 -1.62 -14.89
C TYR A 247 7.52 -2.02 -16.20
N ASN A 248 7.66 -1.06 -17.10
CA ASN A 248 8.24 -1.26 -18.43
C ASN A 248 8.96 -0.01 -18.93
N THR A 249 9.47 -0.06 -20.16
CA THR A 249 10.28 1.01 -20.77
C THR A 249 9.47 2.18 -21.33
N THR A 250 8.14 2.17 -21.22
CA THR A 250 7.29 3.29 -21.63
C THR A 250 7.51 4.47 -20.69
N ALA A 251 7.66 5.67 -21.25
CA ALA A 251 7.86 6.89 -20.47
C ALA A 251 6.75 7.06 -19.41
N GLY A 252 7.14 7.25 -18.15
CA GLY A 252 6.22 7.37 -17.01
C GLY A 252 5.63 6.05 -16.50
N GLN A 253 6.09 4.89 -17.02
CA GLN A 253 5.73 3.55 -16.54
C GLN A 253 6.96 2.72 -16.13
N ASN A 254 8.11 3.37 -15.97
CA ASN A 254 9.31 2.81 -15.39
C ASN A 254 9.17 2.68 -13.86
N TYR A 255 10.01 1.81 -13.28
CA TYR A 255 10.10 1.65 -11.84
C TYR A 255 10.39 3.00 -11.17
N PRO A 256 9.77 3.35 -10.02
CA PRO A 256 9.82 4.71 -9.48
C PRO A 256 11.23 5.26 -9.21
N TRP A 257 12.21 4.38 -8.98
CA TRP A 257 13.61 4.74 -8.74
C TRP A 257 14.55 4.49 -9.92
N SER A 258 14.03 4.05 -11.06
CA SER A 258 14.85 3.82 -12.25
C SER A 258 15.41 5.14 -12.80
N ASP A 259 16.73 5.23 -12.89
CA ASP A 259 17.50 6.25 -13.61
C ASP A 259 17.94 5.76 -14.99
N VAL A 260 17.02 5.17 -15.76
CA VAL A 260 17.36 4.57 -17.06
C VAL A 260 16.47 5.16 -18.16
N PRO A 261 17.06 5.79 -19.20
CA PRO A 261 18.50 6.03 -19.35
C PRO A 261 19.06 6.99 -18.28
N ALA A 262 20.36 6.84 -17.97
CA ALA A 262 21.03 7.66 -16.97
C ALA A 262 20.89 9.15 -17.29
N GLY A 263 20.42 9.95 -16.33
CA GLY A 263 20.17 11.37 -16.56
C GLY A 263 18.93 11.65 -17.42
N SER A 264 17.97 10.71 -17.46
CA SER A 264 16.64 10.84 -18.11
C SER A 264 15.79 12.03 -17.65
N GLY A 265 16.31 12.89 -16.76
CA GLY A 265 15.53 13.95 -16.13
C GLY A 265 14.49 13.42 -15.15
N ASN A 266 14.57 12.13 -14.78
CA ASN A 266 13.74 11.58 -13.74
C ASN A 266 14.13 12.26 -12.41
N SER A 267 13.36 13.26 -11.99
CA SER A 267 13.55 14.02 -10.76
C SER A 267 13.48 13.16 -9.49
N PHE A 268 13.15 11.87 -9.65
CA PHE A 268 13.08 10.82 -8.63
C PHE A 268 14.42 10.09 -8.38
N VAL A 269 15.51 10.43 -9.08
CA VAL A 269 16.82 9.81 -8.86
C VAL A 269 17.60 10.61 -7.82
N LYS A 270 17.33 10.29 -6.55
CA LYS A 270 18.15 10.74 -5.42
C LYS A 270 18.49 9.58 -4.49
N SER A 271 19.01 8.47 -5.03
CA SER A 271 19.58 7.37 -4.23
C SER A 271 20.61 7.87 -3.19
N ASN A 272 21.21 9.04 -3.44
CA ASN A 272 22.10 9.73 -2.50
C ASN A 272 21.47 10.18 -1.17
N TYR A 273 20.14 10.04 -0.98
CA TYR A 273 19.47 10.38 0.28
C TYR A 273 19.04 9.17 1.12
N THR A 274 19.05 7.97 0.55
CA THR A 274 18.70 6.76 1.30
C THR A 274 19.89 6.25 2.10
N MET A 275 19.59 5.72 3.28
CA MET A 275 20.48 4.85 4.04
C MET A 275 19.60 3.76 4.65
N LEU A 276 19.95 2.49 4.48
CA LEU A 276 19.15 1.38 4.96
C LEU A 276 19.33 1.20 6.47
N SER A 277 18.23 0.83 7.15
CA SER A 277 18.21 0.83 8.60
C SER A 277 18.83 -0.43 9.22
N ASN A 278 19.21 -0.34 10.50
CA ASN A 278 19.53 -1.52 11.29
C ASN A 278 18.32 -2.41 11.56
N THR A 279 17.10 -1.86 11.65
CA THR A 279 15.87 -2.66 11.76
C THR A 279 15.70 -3.63 10.59
N LEU A 280 16.11 -3.23 9.38
CA LEU A 280 16.13 -4.08 8.19
C LEU A 280 17.38 -4.95 8.13
N LEU A 281 18.57 -4.35 8.24
CA LEU A 281 19.81 -5.05 7.91
C LEU A 281 20.35 -5.94 9.03
N ALA A 282 20.11 -5.62 10.31
CA ALA A 282 20.62 -6.43 11.41
C ALA A 282 20.02 -7.85 11.42
N PRO A 283 18.70 -8.05 11.28
CA PRO A 283 18.14 -9.39 11.15
C PRO A 283 18.73 -10.17 9.96
N LEU A 284 18.90 -9.52 8.80
CA LEU A 284 19.47 -10.18 7.62
C LEU A 284 20.93 -10.63 7.85
N ARG A 285 21.75 -9.81 8.53
CA ARG A 285 23.12 -10.19 8.90
C ARG A 285 23.16 -11.33 9.91
N THR A 286 22.32 -11.28 10.95
CA THR A 286 22.25 -12.30 11.99
C THR A 286 21.81 -13.65 11.42
N LEU A 287 20.82 -13.65 10.52
CA LEU A 287 20.27 -14.87 9.91
C LEU A 287 21.08 -15.37 8.71
N LYS A 288 22.15 -14.67 8.32
CA LYS A 288 22.90 -14.94 7.08
C LYS A 288 21.96 -15.02 5.87
N ASP A 289 21.07 -14.06 5.79
CA ASP A 289 20.06 -13.95 4.74
C ASP A 289 20.62 -13.23 3.52
N ARG A 290 20.66 -13.92 2.36
CA ARG A 290 21.22 -13.35 1.13
C ARG A 290 20.34 -12.26 0.51
N ARG A 291 19.10 -12.05 0.95
CA ARG A 291 18.29 -10.88 0.53
C ARG A 291 19.00 -9.57 0.85
N LEU A 292 19.88 -9.53 1.87
CA LEU A 292 20.74 -8.37 2.15
C LEU A 292 21.50 -7.89 0.92
N PHE A 293 22.10 -8.80 0.16
CA PHE A 293 22.92 -8.45 -1.00
C PHE A 293 22.08 -7.94 -2.17
N TYR A 294 20.79 -8.29 -2.23
CA TYR A 294 19.85 -7.82 -3.25
C TYR A 294 19.10 -6.55 -2.82
N TYR A 295 19.03 -6.27 -1.53
CA TYR A 295 18.39 -5.06 -0.98
C TYR A 295 19.37 -3.89 -0.90
N ALA A 296 20.60 -4.20 -0.55
CA ALA A 296 21.62 -3.21 -0.22
C ALA A 296 22.82 -3.29 -1.16
N LYS A 297 23.51 -2.16 -1.34
CA LYS A 297 24.91 -2.09 -1.77
C LYS A 297 25.80 -1.79 -0.55
N PRO A 298 27.06 -2.27 -0.55
CA PRO A 298 27.92 -2.16 0.61
C PRO A 298 28.36 -0.71 0.87
N SER A 299 28.85 -0.46 2.07
CA SER A 299 29.50 0.81 2.41
C SER A 299 30.82 0.94 1.65
N PRO A 300 31.03 2.06 0.91
CA PRO A 300 32.32 2.35 0.28
C PRO A 300 33.49 2.40 1.28
N VAL A 301 33.24 2.84 2.51
CA VAL A 301 34.25 2.90 3.58
C VAL A 301 34.68 1.49 3.99
N LYS A 302 33.73 0.57 4.16
CA LYS A 302 34.02 -0.83 4.51
C LYS A 302 34.76 -1.57 3.40
N VAL A 303 34.36 -1.35 2.15
CA VAL A 303 35.03 -1.94 0.98
C VAL A 303 36.46 -1.41 0.85
N THR A 304 36.66 -0.10 1.00
CA THR A 304 38.01 0.51 0.99
C THR A 304 38.88 -0.01 2.13
N ALA A 305 38.29 -0.32 3.28
CA ALA A 305 38.97 -0.93 4.42
C ALA A 305 39.26 -2.44 4.23
N GLY A 306 38.95 -3.02 3.08
CA GLY A 306 39.31 -4.39 2.70
C GLY A 306 38.22 -5.44 2.89
N LEU A 307 37.00 -5.06 3.30
CA LEU A 307 35.88 -6.02 3.33
C LEU A 307 35.39 -6.32 1.91
N SER A 308 35.18 -7.60 1.61
CA SER A 308 34.56 -8.03 0.36
C SER A 308 33.08 -7.65 0.33
N GLU A 309 32.52 -7.40 -0.85
CA GLU A 309 31.09 -7.17 -1.02
C GLU A 309 30.23 -8.40 -0.70
N SER A 310 30.82 -9.59 -0.62
CA SER A 310 30.14 -10.80 -0.12
C SER A 310 30.15 -10.91 1.41
N ASP A 311 30.85 -10.02 2.12
CA ASP A 311 30.87 -9.98 3.58
C ASP A 311 29.65 -9.21 4.12
N TYR A 312 28.85 -9.85 4.96
CA TYR A 312 27.73 -9.23 5.66
C TYR A 312 28.14 -7.98 6.47
N ASN A 313 29.37 -7.89 6.94
CA ASN A 313 29.90 -6.74 7.68
C ASN A 313 30.19 -5.52 6.79
N ALA A 314 30.21 -5.69 5.45
CA ALA A 314 30.32 -4.58 4.51
C ALA A 314 29.04 -3.72 4.43
N TYR A 315 27.96 -4.12 5.10
CA TYR A 315 26.63 -3.50 5.01
C TYR A 315 26.16 -2.93 6.35
N PRO A 316 26.79 -1.85 6.87
CA PRO A 316 26.36 -1.23 8.10
C PRO A 316 25.01 -0.51 7.90
N GLY A 317 24.03 -0.80 8.76
CA GLY A 317 22.78 -0.06 8.80
C GLY A 317 22.89 1.18 9.68
N VAL A 318 21.99 2.13 9.47
CA VAL A 318 21.83 3.31 10.33
C VAL A 318 20.58 3.17 11.23
N GLU A 319 20.54 3.87 12.35
CA GLU A 319 19.35 3.89 13.20
C GLU A 319 18.44 5.07 12.80
N PRO A 320 17.22 4.85 12.26
CA PRO A 320 16.37 5.95 11.80
C PRO A 320 15.97 6.96 12.86
N SER A 321 16.01 6.58 14.14
CA SER A 321 15.77 7.45 15.28
C SER A 321 16.98 8.30 15.72
N ASP A 322 18.15 8.14 15.09
CA ASP A 322 19.32 9.01 15.34
C ASP A 322 19.00 10.48 15.00
N ALA A 323 19.67 11.41 15.66
CA ALA A 323 19.55 12.84 15.35
C ALA A 323 19.86 13.10 13.87
N PHE A 324 19.07 13.96 13.22
CA PHE A 324 19.22 14.22 11.77
C PHE A 324 20.63 14.71 11.41
N SER A 325 21.26 15.51 12.29
CA SER A 325 22.66 15.93 12.13
C SER A 325 23.64 14.76 12.13
N SER A 326 23.46 13.77 13.01
CA SER A 326 24.26 12.54 13.04
C SER A 326 24.08 11.72 11.77
N LEU A 327 22.84 11.59 11.28
CA LEU A 327 22.55 10.94 10.00
C LEU A 327 23.22 11.67 8.83
N GLN A 328 23.21 13.00 8.83
CA GLN A 328 23.90 13.81 7.82
C GLN A 328 25.41 13.59 7.84
N THR A 329 26.02 13.52 9.03
CA THR A 329 27.45 13.19 9.19
C THR A 329 27.77 11.80 8.62
N ARG A 330 26.95 10.78 8.93
CA ARG A 330 27.11 9.43 8.35
C ARG A 330 26.99 9.42 6.84
N ARG A 331 26.01 10.16 6.30
CA ARG A 331 25.79 10.26 4.85
C ARG A 331 27.00 10.88 4.14
N VAL A 332 27.57 11.95 4.67
CA VAL A 332 28.78 12.58 4.14
C VAL A 332 29.98 11.64 4.23
N GLY A 333 30.11 10.91 5.34
CA GLY A 333 31.17 9.93 5.57
C GLY A 333 31.06 8.66 4.72
N LYS A 334 29.90 8.36 4.11
CA LYS A 334 29.63 7.15 3.29
C LYS A 334 29.81 5.82 4.03
N ASP A 335 29.83 5.82 5.36
CA ASP A 335 29.88 4.60 6.17
C ASP A 335 28.46 4.08 6.48
N TYR A 336 27.73 3.69 5.43
CA TYR A 336 26.37 3.14 5.49
C TYR A 336 26.11 2.24 4.28
N ALA A 337 25.15 1.33 4.41
CA ALA A 337 24.58 0.57 3.31
C ALA A 337 23.40 1.32 2.69
N ASP A 338 23.35 1.36 1.37
CA ASP A 338 22.35 2.09 0.59
C ASP A 338 21.56 1.10 -0.29
N LEU A 339 20.55 1.57 -1.03
CA LEU A 339 19.80 0.76 -1.98
C LEU A 339 20.73 0.08 -3.00
N ASN A 340 20.47 -1.20 -3.24
CA ASN A 340 21.14 -1.97 -4.29
C ASN A 340 20.94 -1.33 -5.67
N ASN A 341 21.93 -1.48 -6.54
CA ASN A 341 21.91 -0.92 -7.89
C ASN A 341 20.74 -1.42 -8.73
N ARG A 342 20.18 -2.61 -8.46
CA ARG A 342 19.00 -3.13 -9.17
C ARG A 342 17.79 -2.21 -9.11
N TYR A 343 17.60 -1.46 -8.02
CA TYR A 343 16.46 -0.54 -7.88
C TYR A 343 16.64 0.75 -8.67
N VAL A 344 17.87 1.09 -9.02
CA VAL A 344 18.24 2.37 -9.65
C VAL A 344 18.57 2.19 -11.12
N GLN A 345 19.23 1.07 -11.48
CA GLN A 345 19.77 0.80 -12.80
C GLN A 345 18.91 -0.13 -13.66
N LEU A 346 17.77 -0.60 -13.15
CA LEU A 346 16.81 -1.38 -13.92
C LEU A 346 15.52 -0.60 -14.15
N VAL A 347 15.11 -0.49 -15.42
CA VAL A 347 13.85 0.14 -15.82
C VAL A 347 12.64 -0.50 -15.18
N ASN A 348 12.70 -1.82 -15.03
CA ASN A 348 11.62 -2.69 -14.59
C ASN A 348 12.06 -3.52 -13.37
N ALA A 349 12.84 -2.91 -12.47
CA ALA A 349 13.50 -3.55 -11.33
C ALA A 349 12.68 -4.68 -10.67
N GLU A 350 11.43 -4.39 -10.31
CA GLU A 350 10.46 -5.39 -9.89
C GLU A 350 9.04 -4.80 -9.91
N PRO A 351 7.99 -5.63 -10.04
CA PRO A 351 6.62 -5.18 -9.75
C PRO A 351 6.50 -4.68 -8.30
N VAL A 352 5.73 -3.62 -8.06
CA VAL A 352 5.44 -3.15 -6.70
C VAL A 352 4.05 -3.62 -6.29
N SER A 353 4.03 -4.52 -5.31
CA SER A 353 2.83 -5.09 -4.72
C SER A 353 2.27 -4.20 -3.61
N VAL A 354 0.95 -4.13 -3.53
CA VAL A 354 0.24 -3.62 -2.35
C VAL A 354 -0.26 -4.76 -1.45
N PHE A 355 -0.38 -5.97 -1.97
CA PHE A 355 -0.64 -7.18 -1.20
C PHE A 355 -0.09 -8.39 -1.95
N SER A 356 0.70 -9.20 -1.25
CA SER A 356 1.46 -10.28 -1.86
C SER A 356 1.13 -11.65 -1.29
N TYR A 357 1.46 -12.69 -2.05
CA TYR A 357 1.28 -14.08 -1.63
C TYR A 357 2.06 -14.36 -0.35
N TRP A 358 3.25 -13.79 -0.17
CA TRP A 358 3.96 -13.93 1.10
C TRP A 358 3.23 -13.27 2.27
N ASP A 359 2.47 -12.18 2.07
CA ASP A 359 1.61 -11.63 3.14
C ASP A 359 0.58 -12.65 3.58
N LEU A 360 -0.10 -13.28 2.61
CA LEU A 360 -1.05 -14.37 2.88
C LEU A 360 -0.37 -15.51 3.64
N GLN A 361 0.79 -15.97 3.19
CA GLN A 361 1.49 -17.07 3.84
C GLN A 361 1.86 -16.75 5.29
N PHE A 362 2.35 -15.52 5.57
CA PHE A 362 2.63 -15.11 6.95
C PHE A 362 1.36 -14.93 7.78
N ILE A 363 0.23 -14.50 7.19
CA ILE A 363 -1.08 -14.46 7.84
C ILE A 363 -1.54 -15.88 8.23
N LEU A 364 -1.38 -16.86 7.34
CA LEU A 364 -1.73 -18.26 7.61
C LEU A 364 -0.80 -18.90 8.66
N ALA A 365 0.49 -18.57 8.63
CA ALA A 365 1.45 -19.01 9.64
C ALA A 365 1.05 -18.47 11.03
N GLU A 366 0.75 -17.18 11.13
CA GLU A 366 0.30 -16.56 12.38
C GLU A 366 -1.00 -17.18 12.88
N ALA A 367 -2.00 -17.35 11.99
CA ALA A 367 -3.26 -17.98 12.33
C ALA A 367 -3.09 -19.42 12.84
N SER A 368 -2.13 -20.17 12.28
CA SER A 368 -1.78 -21.52 12.75
C SER A 368 -1.16 -21.48 14.16
N VAL A 369 -0.21 -20.58 14.43
CA VAL A 369 0.37 -20.37 15.78
C VAL A 369 -0.70 -19.97 16.81
N ARG A 370 -1.66 -19.14 16.39
CA ARG A 370 -2.79 -18.71 17.23
C ARG A 370 -3.87 -19.79 17.41
N GLY A 371 -3.75 -20.94 16.75
CA GLY A 371 -4.73 -22.03 16.80
C GLY A 371 -6.05 -21.72 16.07
N TRP A 372 -6.06 -20.73 15.18
CA TRP A 372 -7.24 -20.37 14.40
C TRP A 372 -7.51 -21.34 13.27
N ILE A 373 -6.49 -22.00 12.72
CA ILE A 373 -6.64 -23.00 11.67
C ILE A 373 -5.88 -24.27 12.04
N THR A 374 -6.33 -25.41 11.49
CA THR A 374 -5.75 -26.74 11.72
C THR A 374 -5.44 -27.40 10.37
N GLY A 375 -4.55 -28.40 10.34
CA GLY A 375 -4.08 -29.03 9.10
C GLY A 375 -2.62 -28.70 8.84
N THR A 376 -2.35 -27.75 7.94
CA THR A 376 -0.99 -27.27 7.65
C THR A 376 -0.40 -26.54 8.86
N GLY A 377 0.78 -26.96 9.31
CA GLY A 377 1.48 -26.34 10.43
C GLY A 377 2.12 -25.00 10.08
N ALA A 378 2.27 -24.12 11.09
CA ALA A 378 2.81 -22.77 10.94
C ALA A 378 4.15 -22.71 10.19
N GLN A 379 5.06 -23.65 10.44
CA GLN A 379 6.36 -23.70 9.77
C GLN A 379 6.26 -23.84 8.25
N ALA A 380 5.27 -24.57 7.73
CA ALA A 380 5.10 -24.76 6.29
C ALA A 380 4.65 -23.46 5.61
N TYR A 381 3.68 -22.75 6.19
CA TYR A 381 3.25 -21.44 5.71
C TYR A 381 4.36 -20.41 5.82
N TYR A 382 5.06 -20.36 6.96
CA TYR A 382 6.20 -19.48 7.18
C TYR A 382 7.30 -19.71 6.15
N ALA A 383 7.65 -20.97 5.88
CA ALA A 383 8.64 -21.32 4.86
C ALA A 383 8.19 -20.95 3.45
N ALA A 384 6.90 -21.13 3.13
CA ALA A 384 6.33 -20.73 1.84
C ALA A 384 6.38 -19.21 1.63
N GLY A 385 6.13 -18.41 2.66
CA GLY A 385 6.26 -16.96 2.62
C GLY A 385 7.69 -16.49 2.33
N ILE A 386 8.66 -17.05 3.07
CA ILE A 386 10.10 -16.75 2.84
C ILE A 386 10.50 -17.16 1.42
N THR A 387 10.24 -18.41 1.06
CA THR A 387 10.59 -18.99 -0.24
C THR A 387 10.01 -18.16 -1.40
N SER A 388 8.74 -17.78 -1.31
CA SER A 388 8.11 -16.97 -2.35
C SER A 388 8.73 -15.59 -2.48
N SER A 389 9.06 -14.93 -1.36
CA SER A 389 9.69 -13.59 -1.40
C SER A 389 11.09 -13.65 -2.01
N MET A 390 11.87 -14.69 -1.71
CA MET A 390 13.21 -14.88 -2.27
C MET A 390 13.16 -15.23 -3.76
N ASN A 391 12.25 -16.12 -4.17
CA ASN A 391 12.02 -16.42 -5.58
C ASN A 391 11.60 -15.18 -6.37
N PHE A 392 10.73 -14.35 -5.80
CA PHE A 392 10.31 -13.09 -6.42
C PHE A 392 11.53 -12.17 -6.68
N ILE A 393 12.40 -11.98 -5.69
CA ILE A 393 13.61 -11.15 -5.85
C ILE A 393 14.54 -11.77 -6.89
N ALA A 394 14.81 -13.08 -6.81
CA ALA A 394 15.74 -13.77 -7.69
C ALA A 394 15.29 -13.73 -9.16
N ILE A 395 13.99 -13.89 -9.44
CA ILE A 395 13.44 -13.86 -10.80
C ILE A 395 13.44 -12.47 -11.41
N ASN A 396 13.24 -11.43 -10.58
CA ASN A 396 13.24 -10.04 -11.05
C ASN A 396 14.63 -9.39 -11.05
N THR A 397 15.68 -10.12 -10.65
CA THR A 397 17.05 -9.58 -10.61
C THR A 397 17.94 -10.33 -11.60
N PRO A 398 18.57 -9.63 -12.57
CA PRO A 398 19.54 -10.24 -13.47
C PRO A 398 20.71 -10.89 -12.71
N ASP A 399 21.27 -11.95 -13.30
CA ASP A 399 22.41 -12.68 -12.75
C ASP A 399 23.72 -11.90 -12.98
N MET A 400 23.90 -10.82 -12.23
CA MET A 400 25.06 -9.95 -12.30
C MET A 400 25.60 -9.64 -10.91
N MET A 401 26.94 -9.65 -10.79
CA MET A 401 27.65 -9.39 -9.53
C MET A 401 27.25 -8.06 -8.89
N ASP A 402 26.96 -7.04 -9.68
CA ASP A 402 26.53 -5.71 -9.22
C ASP A 402 25.19 -5.73 -8.44
N TYR A 403 24.39 -6.80 -8.58
CA TYR A 403 23.09 -6.91 -7.92
C TYR A 403 23.06 -7.94 -6.80
N HIS A 404 23.87 -8.99 -6.88
CA HIS A 404 23.89 -10.06 -5.88
C HIS A 404 25.19 -10.14 -5.09
N HIS A 405 26.20 -9.33 -5.41
CA HIS A 405 27.50 -9.23 -4.72
C HIS A 405 28.16 -10.60 -4.46
N ASN A 406 28.17 -11.45 -5.49
CA ASN A 406 28.65 -12.84 -5.47
C ASN A 406 27.94 -13.77 -4.44
N MET A 407 26.77 -13.37 -3.96
CA MET A 407 25.92 -14.10 -3.00
C MET A 407 24.56 -14.41 -3.61
N LYS A 408 24.57 -15.09 -4.77
CA LYS A 408 23.37 -15.45 -5.53
C LYS A 408 22.36 -16.25 -4.69
N MET A 409 21.07 -15.93 -4.81
CA MET A 409 19.97 -16.73 -4.25
C MET A 409 19.52 -17.78 -5.28
N ASP A 410 20.29 -18.86 -5.43
CA ASP A 410 19.90 -19.99 -6.27
C ASP A 410 18.79 -20.84 -5.63
N ALA A 411 18.22 -21.77 -6.42
CA ALA A 411 17.11 -22.60 -5.97
C ALA A 411 17.47 -23.48 -4.75
N ALA A 412 18.72 -23.95 -4.65
CA ALA A 412 19.16 -24.77 -3.53
C ALA A 412 19.23 -23.96 -2.24
N TYR A 413 19.80 -22.75 -2.29
CA TYR A 413 19.84 -21.82 -1.18
C TYR A 413 18.42 -21.43 -0.73
N ILE A 414 17.56 -21.03 -1.67
CA ILE A 414 16.18 -20.61 -1.37
C ILE A 414 15.41 -21.74 -0.68
N SER A 415 15.52 -22.97 -1.19
CA SER A 415 14.81 -24.12 -0.61
C SER A 415 15.31 -24.50 0.79
N ALA A 416 16.60 -24.30 1.08
CA ALA A 416 17.20 -24.67 2.36
C ALA A 416 17.05 -23.59 3.44
N PHE A 417 16.99 -22.31 3.04
CA PHE A 417 17.05 -21.18 3.96
C PHE A 417 15.96 -21.19 5.06
N PRO A 418 14.67 -21.47 4.78
CA PRO A 418 13.63 -21.48 5.81
C PRO A 418 13.80 -22.53 6.92
N ALA A 419 14.61 -23.58 6.66
CA ALA A 419 14.92 -24.64 7.60
C ALA A 419 16.27 -24.43 8.32
N SER A 420 16.98 -23.34 8.00
CA SER A 420 18.28 -23.05 8.60
C SER A 420 18.17 -22.66 10.08
N THR A 421 19.25 -22.91 10.83
CA THR A 421 19.34 -22.56 12.25
C THR A 421 19.13 -21.06 12.46
N GLY A 422 18.22 -20.70 13.36
CA GLY A 422 17.82 -19.32 13.63
C GLY A 422 16.72 -18.77 12.72
N VAL A 423 16.44 -19.42 11.58
CA VAL A 423 15.32 -19.05 10.70
C VAL A 423 14.09 -19.90 10.99
N VAL A 424 14.24 -21.21 11.20
CA VAL A 424 13.12 -22.12 11.53
C VAL A 424 12.32 -21.61 12.74
N LEU A 425 10.99 -21.72 12.68
CA LEU A 425 10.13 -21.31 13.80
C LEU A 425 10.44 -22.13 15.05
N SER A 426 10.57 -21.45 16.18
CA SER A 426 10.96 -22.08 17.44
C SER A 426 10.51 -21.26 18.65
N GLY A 427 10.38 -21.92 19.80
CA GLY A 427 10.04 -21.25 21.06
C GLY A 427 8.53 -21.15 21.29
N THR A 428 8.13 -20.21 22.15
CA THR A 428 6.73 -19.97 22.52
C THR A 428 5.93 -19.39 21.34
N ASN A 429 4.60 -19.45 21.42
CA ASN A 429 3.72 -18.85 20.40
C ASN A 429 4.06 -17.37 20.15
N GLU A 430 4.38 -16.61 21.19
CA GLU A 430 4.76 -15.21 21.08
C GLU A 430 6.10 -15.02 20.35
N GLN A 431 7.09 -15.87 20.65
CA GLN A 431 8.37 -15.85 19.93
C GLN A 431 8.20 -16.22 18.45
N GLN A 432 7.35 -17.20 18.14
CA GLN A 432 7.03 -17.58 16.77
C GLN A 432 6.29 -16.47 16.02
N ILE A 433 5.36 -15.76 16.66
CA ILE A 433 4.71 -14.57 16.08
C ILE A 433 5.77 -13.50 15.78
N GLY A 434 6.70 -13.23 16.70
CA GLY A 434 7.81 -12.32 16.46
C GLY A 434 8.64 -12.72 15.23
N GLN A 435 9.01 -14.00 15.10
CA GLN A 435 9.73 -14.54 13.94
C GLN A 435 8.93 -14.37 12.62
N ILE A 436 7.63 -14.69 12.63
CA ILE A 436 6.74 -14.55 11.47
C ILE A 436 6.65 -13.09 11.02
N ILE A 437 6.41 -12.16 11.95
CA ILE A 437 6.26 -10.74 11.62
C ILE A 437 7.60 -10.13 11.19
N THR A 438 8.72 -10.56 11.78
CA THR A 438 10.06 -10.16 11.30
C THR A 438 10.29 -10.62 9.87
N GLN A 439 9.99 -11.88 9.51
CA GLN A 439 10.15 -12.34 8.13
C GLN A 439 9.20 -11.66 7.15
N LYS A 440 7.97 -11.38 7.58
CA LYS A 440 7.00 -10.58 6.81
C LYS A 440 7.53 -9.17 6.55
N TYR A 441 8.09 -8.53 7.57
CA TYR A 441 8.75 -7.23 7.44
C TYR A 441 9.89 -7.29 6.41
N LEU A 442 10.79 -8.26 6.54
CA LEU A 442 11.90 -8.42 5.59
C LEU A 442 11.39 -8.64 4.15
N ALA A 443 10.37 -9.48 3.96
CA ALA A 443 9.78 -9.72 2.64
C ALA A 443 9.08 -8.49 2.03
N ASN A 444 8.63 -7.55 2.87
CA ASN A 444 7.94 -6.34 2.44
C ASN A 444 8.86 -5.11 2.28
N PHE A 445 10.18 -5.28 2.24
CA PHE A 445 11.06 -4.19 1.88
C PHE A 445 10.75 -3.71 0.44
N LEU A 446 10.34 -2.45 0.30
CA LEU A 446 9.90 -1.82 -0.95
C LEU A 446 8.65 -2.46 -1.58
N GLN A 447 7.87 -3.18 -0.77
CA GLN A 447 6.65 -3.90 -1.15
C GLN A 447 5.56 -3.74 -0.07
N GLY A 448 4.33 -4.19 -0.35
CA GLY A 448 3.22 -4.23 0.60
C GLY A 448 2.35 -2.96 0.62
N SER A 449 1.23 -3.03 1.34
CA SER A 449 0.27 -1.92 1.43
C SER A 449 0.88 -0.75 2.19
N LYS A 450 0.53 0.49 1.83
CA LYS A 450 1.08 1.76 2.34
C LYS A 450 1.81 1.62 3.68
N TYR A 451 1.09 1.68 4.78
CA TYR A 451 1.64 1.69 6.13
C TYR A 451 1.62 0.29 6.76
N SER A 452 1.69 -0.78 5.97
CA SER A 452 1.58 -2.18 6.44
C SER A 452 2.50 -2.47 7.61
N ALA A 453 3.82 -2.20 7.51
CA ALA A 453 4.77 -2.42 8.59
C ALA A 453 4.41 -1.64 9.88
N TRP A 454 3.87 -0.42 9.73
CA TRP A 454 3.40 0.36 10.87
C TRP A 454 2.13 -0.22 11.49
N PHE A 455 1.18 -0.65 10.66
CA PHE A 455 -0.05 -1.30 11.10
C PHE A 455 0.24 -2.61 11.81
N GLU A 456 1.17 -3.41 11.29
CA GLU A 456 1.63 -4.66 11.90
C GLU A 456 2.35 -4.41 13.23
N ASN A 457 3.20 -3.38 13.31
CA ASN A 457 3.85 -3.00 14.57
C ASN A 457 2.82 -2.54 15.62
N ARG A 458 1.84 -1.69 15.27
CA ARG A 458 0.77 -1.31 16.21
C ARG A 458 -0.05 -2.52 16.66
N ARG A 459 -0.24 -3.51 15.78
CA ARG A 459 -1.01 -4.72 16.03
C ARG A 459 -0.25 -5.69 16.93
N THR A 460 1.03 -5.90 16.71
CA THR A 460 1.80 -7.01 17.30
C THR A 460 3.01 -6.60 18.15
N GLY A 461 3.49 -5.37 18.01
CA GLY A 461 4.76 -4.90 18.58
C GLY A 461 5.99 -5.26 17.74
N TYR A 462 5.84 -6.02 16.64
CA TYR A 462 6.95 -6.49 15.81
C TYR A 462 6.97 -5.86 14.40
N PRO A 463 8.17 -5.74 13.78
CA PRO A 463 9.46 -5.80 14.45
C PRO A 463 9.56 -4.68 15.48
N VAL A 464 10.42 -4.85 16.50
CA VAL A 464 10.60 -3.82 17.51
C VAL A 464 11.28 -2.62 16.87
N PHE A 465 10.60 -1.47 16.88
CA PHE A 465 11.17 -0.21 16.41
C PHE A 465 11.88 0.51 17.55
N THR A 466 13.11 0.97 17.29
CA THR A 466 13.85 1.83 18.21
C THR A 466 13.17 3.19 18.32
N LEU A 467 12.88 3.61 19.55
CA LEU A 467 12.39 4.94 19.85
C LEU A 467 13.48 5.75 20.55
N ASN A 468 13.71 6.97 20.10
CA ASN A 468 14.58 7.92 20.79
C ASN A 468 13.76 9.16 21.17
N SER A 469 13.51 9.34 22.47
CA SER A 469 12.66 10.44 22.98
C SER A 469 13.25 11.84 22.78
N THR A 470 14.54 11.94 22.46
CA THR A 470 15.21 13.23 22.19
C THR A 470 15.02 13.70 20.75
N THR A 471 14.72 12.79 19.83
CA THR A 471 14.57 13.07 18.39
C THR A 471 13.15 12.80 17.89
N ASN A 472 12.34 12.04 18.63
CA ASN A 472 10.96 11.76 18.32
C ASN A 472 10.13 13.06 18.25
N LEU A 473 9.39 13.24 17.16
CA LEU A 473 8.55 14.41 16.92
C LEU A 473 7.09 14.20 17.37
N ASN A 474 6.76 13.03 17.92
CA ASN A 474 5.48 12.80 18.58
C ASN A 474 5.41 13.51 19.94
N SER A 475 4.20 13.81 20.41
CA SER A 475 3.95 14.35 21.75
C SER A 475 2.97 13.45 22.50
N PRO A 476 3.33 12.88 23.66
CA PRO A 476 4.64 12.94 24.32
C PRO A 476 5.74 12.20 23.53
N THR A 477 6.99 12.65 23.66
CA THR A 477 8.13 12.12 22.89
C THR A 477 8.55 10.70 23.28
N ALA A 478 8.06 10.19 24.42
CA ALA A 478 8.39 8.85 24.93
C ALA A 478 7.52 7.73 24.35
N GLN A 479 6.67 8.00 23.35
CA GLN A 479 5.85 6.97 22.70
C GLN A 479 5.67 7.17 21.19
N PHE A 480 5.33 6.09 20.50
CA PHE A 480 4.86 6.12 19.13
C PHE A 480 3.39 6.56 19.05
N PRO A 481 2.98 7.31 18.01
CA PRO A 481 1.58 7.62 17.79
C PRO A 481 0.80 6.37 17.36
N LEU A 482 -0.52 6.38 17.56
CA LEU A 482 -1.39 5.25 17.27
C LEU A 482 -2.32 5.49 16.08
N ARG A 483 -2.53 6.73 15.64
CA ARG A 483 -3.45 7.08 14.54
C ARG A 483 -3.09 8.43 13.90
N TRP A 484 -3.69 8.69 12.74
CA TRP A 484 -3.72 10.01 12.13
C TRP A 484 -4.93 10.78 12.66
N LEU A 485 -4.84 12.10 12.65
CA LEU A 485 -5.96 12.98 12.94
C LEU A 485 -7.00 12.96 11.80
N TYR A 486 -8.23 13.38 12.07
CA TYR A 486 -9.22 13.54 11.01
C TYR A 486 -8.81 14.64 10.01
N PRO A 487 -9.21 14.53 8.72
CA PRO A 487 -8.91 15.56 7.74
C PRO A 487 -9.50 16.94 8.09
N SER A 488 -8.83 18.04 7.71
CA SER A 488 -9.33 19.39 8.00
C SER A 488 -10.67 19.68 7.31
N ASN A 489 -10.85 19.20 6.08
CA ASN A 489 -12.10 19.40 5.34
C ASN A 489 -13.32 18.75 6.02
N GLU A 490 -13.13 17.68 6.79
CA GLU A 490 -14.22 17.10 7.59
C GLU A 490 -14.62 18.02 8.75
N LEU A 491 -13.67 18.74 9.34
CA LEU A 491 -13.94 19.76 10.36
C LEU A 491 -14.64 20.98 9.77
N ASP A 492 -14.38 21.31 8.50
CA ASP A 492 -14.97 22.47 7.83
C ASP A 492 -16.38 22.19 7.28
N TYR A 493 -16.58 21.03 6.66
CA TYR A 493 -17.81 20.73 5.90
C TYR A 493 -18.73 19.71 6.56
N ASN A 494 -18.23 18.90 7.51
CA ASN A 494 -18.97 17.84 8.19
C ASN A 494 -18.79 17.87 9.72
N SER A 495 -18.60 19.07 10.27
CA SER A 495 -18.18 19.32 11.65
C SER A 495 -18.99 18.57 12.71
N ALA A 496 -20.33 18.56 12.60
CA ALA A 496 -21.21 17.91 13.55
C ALA A 496 -20.97 16.39 13.64
N ASN A 497 -20.84 15.72 12.49
CA ASN A 497 -20.68 14.27 12.44
C ASN A 497 -19.27 13.83 12.86
N VAL A 498 -18.22 14.54 12.40
CA VAL A 498 -16.85 14.22 12.80
C VAL A 498 -16.63 14.51 14.30
N SER A 499 -17.24 15.56 14.85
CA SER A 499 -17.17 15.85 16.29
C SER A 499 -17.87 14.78 17.13
N ALA A 500 -19.02 14.26 16.66
CA ALA A 500 -19.69 13.13 17.30
C ALA A 500 -18.82 11.86 17.30
N ALA A 501 -18.13 11.58 16.19
CA ALA A 501 -17.21 10.44 16.08
C ALA A 501 -15.98 10.59 17.01
N ILE A 502 -15.38 11.79 17.08
CA ILE A 502 -14.28 12.10 17.99
C ILE A 502 -14.75 11.99 19.44
N GLN A 503 -15.96 12.46 19.75
CA GLN A 503 -16.56 12.33 21.08
C GLN A 503 -16.73 10.87 21.49
N SER A 504 -17.29 10.05 20.60
CA SER A 504 -17.57 8.63 20.87
C SER A 504 -16.30 7.82 21.08
N GLN A 505 -15.28 8.03 20.26
CA GLN A 505 -14.06 7.21 20.32
C GLN A 505 -13.05 7.69 21.36
N TYR A 506 -12.91 9.01 21.51
CA TYR A 506 -11.76 9.66 22.16
C TYR A 506 -12.17 10.74 23.18
N GLY A 507 -13.45 10.78 23.58
CA GLY A 507 -13.92 11.73 24.59
C GLY A 507 -13.80 13.20 24.17
N GLY A 508 -13.80 13.48 22.86
CA GLY A 508 -13.79 14.83 22.31
C GLY A 508 -12.40 15.33 21.90
N ASN A 509 -11.34 14.55 22.15
CA ASN A 509 -9.98 14.92 21.80
C ASN A 509 -9.45 14.15 20.58
N ASP A 510 -9.38 14.80 19.42
CA ASP A 510 -8.74 14.26 18.22
C ASP A 510 -7.22 14.31 18.38
N ASP A 511 -6.64 13.24 18.92
CA ASP A 511 -5.21 13.14 19.23
C ASP A 511 -4.57 11.89 18.59
N VAL A 512 -3.33 12.01 18.12
CA VAL A 512 -2.61 10.95 17.40
C VAL A 512 -2.27 9.75 18.27
N ASN A 513 -2.28 9.89 19.59
CA ASN A 513 -1.96 8.84 20.56
C ASN A 513 -3.20 8.08 21.05
N GLN A 514 -4.40 8.47 20.60
CA GLN A 514 -5.61 7.79 21.02
C GLN A 514 -5.72 6.41 20.38
N MET A 515 -6.07 5.42 21.18
CA MET A 515 -6.20 4.04 20.73
C MET A 515 -7.54 3.84 20.01
N MET A 516 -7.49 3.56 18.72
CA MET A 516 -8.66 3.19 17.93
C MET A 516 -9.24 1.84 18.39
N TRP A 517 -10.53 1.60 18.13
CA TRP A 517 -11.24 0.40 18.59
C TRP A 517 -10.49 -0.89 18.24
N VAL A 518 -9.95 -1.04 17.02
CA VAL A 518 -9.26 -2.26 16.57
C VAL A 518 -7.99 -2.57 17.37
N LEU A 519 -7.36 -1.56 17.98
CA LEU A 519 -6.16 -1.71 18.80
C LEU A 519 -6.47 -1.97 20.28
N LYS A 520 -7.71 -1.73 20.73
CA LYS A 520 -8.15 -1.96 22.12
C LYS A 520 -8.22 -3.43 22.48
#